data_AF-A0ABD6C515-F1
#
_entry.id   AF-A0ABD6C515-F1
#
_cell.length_a   1.000
_cell.length_b   1.000
_cell.length_c   1.000
_cell.angle_alpha   90.00
_cell.angle_beta   90.00
_cell.angle_gamma   90.00
#
_symmetry.space_group_name_H-M   'P 1'
#
loop_
_entity.id
_entity.type
_entity.pdbx_description
1 polymer ?
#
loop_
_entity_poly.entity_id
_entity_poly.type
_entity_poly.pdbx_seq_one_letter_code
_entity_poly.pdbx_strand_id
1 'polypeptide(L)' 'MYFSGVIAALSAYLFVSLAFSGQFDFLHGGVFVVFFTLVMIAFDNFVRWAKSLESN' A
#
# COMPACT_ATOMS: atom_id res chain seq x y z
N MET A 1 -8.68 8.72 -1.97
CA MET A 1 -8.25 7.37 -2.40
C MET A 1 -6.94 6.94 -1.75
N TYR A 2 -5.85 7.72 -1.81
CA TYR A 2 -4.56 7.33 -1.21
C TYR A 2 -4.64 7.05 0.29
N PHE A 3 -5.17 8.00 1.06
CA PHE A 3 -5.28 7.87 2.52
C PHE A 3 -6.15 6.69 2.96
N SER A 4 -7.32 6.52 2.35
CA SER A 4 -8.22 5.39 2.63
C SER A 4 -7.60 4.03 2.27
N GLY A 5 -6.84 3.96 1.18
CA GLY A 5 -6.11 2.75 0.78
C GLY A 5 -5.00 2.38 1.76
N VAL A 6 -4.24 3.37 2.23
CA VAL A 6 -3.19 3.17 3.24
C VAL A 6 -3.79 2.70 4.58
N ILE A 7 -4.89 3.30 5.03
CA ILE A 7 -5.59 2.87 6.26
C ILE A 7 -6.07 1.41 6.13
N ALA A 8 -6.70 1.06 5.01
CA ALA A 8 -7.18 -0.31 4.77
C ALA A 8 -6.03 -1.33 4.74
N ALA A 9 -4.93 -1.01 4.05
CA ALA A 9 -3.74 -1.86 3.98
C ALA A 9 -3.09 -2.05 5.36
N LEU A 10 -3.01 -0.97 6.16
CA LEU A 10 -2.52 -1.01 7.53
C LEU A 10 -3.38 -1.90 8.43
N SER A 11 -4.70 -1.74 8.39
CA SER A 11 -5.63 -2.58 9.15
C SER A 11 -5.53 -4.05 8.76
N ALA A 12 -5.41 -4.34 7.47
CA ALA A 12 -5.22 -5.70 6.98
C ALA A 12 -3.89 -6.31 7.47
N TYR A 13 -2.79 -5.56 7.40
CA TYR A 13 -1.48 -6.01 7.86
C TYR A 13 -1.47 -6.27 9.37
N LEU A 14 -2.04 -5.37 10.17
CA LEU A 14 -2.18 -5.55 11.62
C LEU A 14 -3.00 -6.81 11.95
N PHE A 15 -4.14 -7.00 11.28
CA PHE A 15 -4.98 -8.16 11.49
C PHE A 15 -4.26 -9.46 11.16
N VAL A 16 -3.60 -9.54 9.99
CA VAL A 16 -2.86 -10.74 9.55
C VAL A 16 -1.68 -11.02 10.50
N SER A 17 -0.90 -10.01 10.86
CA SER A 17 0.21 -10.19 11.81
C SER A 17 -0.29 -10.76 13.13
N LEU A 18 -1.31 -10.14 13.73
CA LEU A 18 -1.86 -10.63 15.01
C LEU A 18 -2.51 -12.01 14.89
N ALA A 19 -3.21 -12.30 13.78
CA ALA A 19 -3.91 -13.56 13.59
C ALA A 19 -2.95 -14.76 13.41
N PHE A 20 -1.82 -14.58 12.73
CA PHE A 20 -0.94 -15.69 12.36
C PHE A 20 0.34 -15.79 13.20
N SER A 21 0.89 -14.68 13.70
CA SER A 21 2.09 -14.71 14.56
C SER A 21 1.81 -14.37 16.01
N GLY A 22 0.62 -13.84 16.34
CA GLY A 22 0.29 -13.39 17.70
C GLY A 22 1.12 -12.20 18.18
N GLN A 23 1.97 -11.64 17.32
CA GLN A 23 2.90 -10.55 17.64
C GLN A 23 2.93 -9.55 16.49
N PHE A 24 3.16 -8.28 16.81
CA PHE A 24 3.36 -7.24 15.82
C PHE A 24 4.80 -6.75 15.86
N ASP A 25 5.50 -6.91 14.73
CA ASP A 25 6.83 -6.36 14.55
C ASP A 25 6.73 -4.98 13.86
N PHE A 26 7.13 -3.95 14.59
CA PHE A 26 7.08 -2.56 14.13
C PHE A 26 8.02 -2.26 12.96
N LEU A 27 9.15 -2.96 12.86
CA LEU A 27 10.10 -2.79 11.75
C LEU A 27 9.48 -3.35 10.46
N HIS A 28 8.93 -4.56 10.51
CA HIS A 28 8.26 -5.18 9.37
C HIS A 28 7.01 -4.37 8.96
N GLY A 29 6.23 -3.88 9.93
CA GLY A 29 5.10 -2.99 9.66
C GLY A 29 5.52 -1.66 9.01
N GLY A 30 6.61 -1.07 9.47
CA GLY A 30 7.18 0.15 8.87
C GLY A 30 7.60 -0.06 7.42
N VAL A 31 8.33 -1.15 7.14
CA VAL A 31 8.73 -1.52 5.77
C VAL A 31 7.51 -1.74 4.89
N PHE A 32 6.48 -2.43 5.39
CA PHE A 32 5.23 -2.64 4.68
C PHE A 32 4.56 -1.31 4.29
N VAL A 33 4.46 -0.35 5.21
CA VAL A 33 3.84 0.96 4.93
C VAL A 33 4.59 1.71 3.85
N VAL A 34 5.92 1.77 3.95
CA VAL A 34 6.75 2.45 2.94
C VAL A 34 6.59 1.78 1.58
N PHE A 35 6.72 0.45 1.54
CA PHE A 35 6.60 -0.31 0.30
C PHE A 35 5.22 -0.15 -0.35
N PHE A 36 4.14 -0.30 0.42
CA PHE A 36 2.78 -0.16 -0.09
C PHE A 36 2.52 1.25 -0.63
N THR A 37 3.01 2.28 0.06
CA THR A 37 2.89 3.67 -0.39
C THR A 37 3.61 3.89 -1.71
N LEU A 38 4.82 3.36 -1.86
CA LEU A 38 5.59 3.45 -3.11
C LEU A 38 4.87 2.76 -4.27
N VAL A 39 4.32 1.56 -4.05
CA VAL A 39 3.54 0.83 -5.06
C VAL A 39 2.31 1.63 -5.48
N MET A 40 1.58 2.23 -4.55
CA MET A 40 0.43 3.09 -4.85
C MET A 40 0.81 4.29 -5.71
N ILE A 41 1.92 4.96 -5.41
CA ILE A 41 2.43 6.09 -6.20
C ILE A 41 2.83 5.63 -7.61
N ALA A 42 3.55 4.52 -7.72
CA ALA A 42 3.93 3.94 -9.01
C ALA A 42 2.71 3.60 -9.85
N PHE A 43 1.66 3.04 -9.23
CA PHE A 43 0.40 2.73 -9.89
C PHE A 43 -0.32 3.99 -10.39
N ASP A 44 -0.37 5.08 -9.60
CA ASP A 44 -0.93 6.36 -10.06
C ASP A 44 -0.23 6.87 -11.32
N ASN A 45 1.10 6.87 -11.27
CA ASN A 45 1.93 7.35 -12.36
C ASN A 45 1.73 6.49 -13.61
N PHE A 46 1.63 5.16 -13.43
CA PHE A 46 1.33 4.24 -14.52
C PHE A 46 -0.05 4.51 -15.15
N VAL A 47 -1.09 4.71 -14.33
CA VAL A 47 -2.44 5.03 -14.83
C VAL A 47 -2.45 6.36 -15.58
N ARG A 48 -1.77 7.39 -15.06
CA ARG A 48 -1.62 8.69 -15.75
C ARG A 48 -0.92 8.54 -17.09
N TRP A 49 0.17 7.78 -17.13
CA TRP A 49 0.91 7.49 -18.35
C TRP A 49 0.03 6.75 -19.36
N ALA A 50 -0.68 5.71 -18.95
CA ALA A 50 -1.59 4.95 -19.81
C ALA A 50 -2.67 5.85 -20.43
N LYS A 51 -3.30 6.72 -19.63
CA LYS A 51 -4.28 7.69 -20.12
C LYS A 51 -3.69 8.68 -21.14
N SER A 52 -2.41 9.05 -21.00
CA SER A 52 -1.74 9.97 -21.93
C SER A 52 -1.46 9.35 -23.30
N LEU A 53 -1.41 8.01 -23.39
CA LEU A 53 -1.28 7.29 -24.65
C LEU A 53 -2.59 7.19 -25.40
N GLU A 54 -3.72 7.18 -24.69
CA GLU A 54 -5.06 7.10 -25.28
C GLU A 54 -5.56 8.48 -25.75
N SER A 55 -5.02 9.57 -25.19
CA SER A 55 -5.37 10.94 -25.55
C SER A 55 -4.52 11.56 -26.68
N ASN A 56 -3.55 10.82 -27.22
CA ASN A 56 -2.70 11.21 -28.36
C ASN A 56 -3.03 10.36 -29.58
#